data_AF-A0A528AWF2-F1
#
_entry.id   AF-A0A528AWF2-F1
#
_cell.length_a   1.000
_cell.length_b   1.000
_cell.length_c   1.000
_cell.angle_alpha   90.00
_cell.angle_beta   90.00
_cell.angle_gamma   90.00
#
_symmetry.space_group_name_H-M   'P 1'
#
loop_
_entity.id
_entity.type
_entity.pdbx_description
1 polymer ?
#
loop_
_entity_poly.entity_id
_entity_poly.type
_entity_poly.pdbx_seq_one_letter_code
_entity_poly.pdbx_strand_id
1 'polypeptide(L)'
;MAHAEPLERRYEPRSDELRKLYREEGQAKRRMDARPGLWIAVAIYLMFSATDLLLIPDVALYTIMARFVVGVTALLTLEAQLRRGVATEWIDVTCAAAIIFGYVGWLSPAVMGADKETVSYYMVFGTIFMISANLFFTFKFSLSIVTSSIILAILYIVNYFVPSTLTYKMVFGTFYISCFTFTSYVNWKLNEERYNVFLNALEAKIQHKEATERGQALLNLSRTDPLTGLENRRAIDEKLRDYWSDWQRHGSGFVAILIDVDFFKRFNDYYGHQEGDRCLILVANALADMIKQ
;
A
#
# COMPACT_ATOMS: atom_id res chain seq x y z
N MET A 1 34.64 11.65 32.60
CA MET A 1 34.35 10.40 31.86
C MET A 1 32.84 10.28 31.78
N ALA A 2 32.25 10.79 30.69
CA ALA A 2 30.81 10.75 30.48
C ALA A 2 30.42 9.33 30.05
N HIS A 3 29.50 8.74 30.80
CA HIS A 3 28.87 7.47 30.46
C HIS A 3 28.13 7.63 29.13
N ALA A 4 28.65 6.99 28.08
CA ALA A 4 27.88 6.74 26.87
C ALA A 4 26.74 5.79 27.24
N GLU A 5 25.51 6.28 27.18
CA GLU A 5 24.32 5.43 27.29
C GLU A 5 24.38 4.33 26.21
N PRO A 6 23.94 3.10 26.53
CA PRO A 6 23.98 2.02 25.58
C PRO A 6 23.03 2.36 24.44
N LEU A 7 23.57 2.42 23.22
CA LEU A 7 22.83 2.42 21.95
C LEU A 7 21.54 1.61 22.12
N GLU A 8 20.40 2.30 22.15
CA GLU A 8 19.08 1.67 22.18
C GLU A 8 19.09 0.57 21.12
N ARG A 9 18.89 -0.68 21.55
CA ARG A 9 18.82 -1.82 20.64
C ARG A 9 17.83 -1.47 19.54
N ARG A 10 18.34 -1.33 18.32
CA ARG A 10 17.54 -1.12 17.11
C ARG A 10 16.42 -2.15 17.14
N TYR A 11 15.19 -1.69 17.33
CA TYR A 11 14.03 -2.56 17.43
C TYR A 11 13.80 -3.16 16.04
N GLU A 12 14.24 -4.39 15.83
CA GLU A 12 13.92 -5.15 14.63
C GLU A 12 12.54 -5.79 14.83
N PRO A 13 11.49 -5.30 14.14
CA PRO A 13 10.16 -5.87 14.31
C PRO A 13 10.17 -7.34 13.91
N ARG A 14 9.54 -8.19 14.72
CA ARG A 14 9.46 -9.63 14.46
C ARG A 14 8.71 -9.86 13.13
N SER A 15 9.05 -10.95 12.43
CA SER A 15 8.44 -11.31 11.15
C SER A 15 6.90 -11.37 11.18
N ASP A 16 6.29 -11.78 12.30
CA ASP A 16 4.84 -11.83 12.46
C ASP A 16 4.18 -10.46 12.62
N GLU A 17 4.90 -9.52 13.23
CA GLU A 17 4.43 -8.15 13.44
C GLU A 17 4.48 -7.35 12.14
N LEU A 18 5.55 -7.52 11.36
CA LEU A 18 5.65 -7.00 9.98
C LEU A 18 4.52 -7.52 9.09
N ARG A 19 4.21 -8.82 9.19
CA ARG A 19 3.08 -9.43 8.46
C ARG A 19 1.73 -8.88 8.92
N LYS A 20 1.56 -8.56 10.20
CA LYS A 20 0.35 -7.91 10.72
C LYS A 20 0.22 -6.49 10.17
N LEU A 21 1.30 -5.71 10.23
CA LEU A 21 1.34 -4.35 9.70
C LEU A 21 1.04 -4.32 8.18
N TYR A 22 1.66 -5.22 7.41
CA TYR A 22 1.39 -5.41 5.99
C TYR A 22 -0.10 -5.72 5.73
N ARG A 23 -0.71 -6.60 6.55
CA ARG A 23 -2.13 -6.93 6.41
C ARG A 23 -3.01 -5.72 6.68
N GLU A 24 -2.72 -4.94 7.72
CA GLU A 24 -3.49 -3.75 8.11
C GLU A 24 -3.40 -2.64 7.05
N GLU A 25 -2.19 -2.31 6.59
CA GLU A 25 -1.99 -1.30 5.53
C GLU A 25 -2.63 -1.75 4.20
N GLY A 26 -2.53 -3.04 3.89
CA GLY A 26 -3.17 -3.64 2.72
C GLY A 26 -4.71 -3.67 2.76
N GLN A 27 -5.36 -3.51 3.93
CA GLN A 27 -6.84 -3.48 4.01
C GLN A 27 -7.41 -2.20 3.38
N ALA A 28 -6.81 -1.04 3.67
CA ALA A 28 -7.29 0.24 3.15
C ALA A 28 -7.25 0.27 1.62
N LYS A 29 -6.11 -0.14 1.05
CA LYS A 29 -5.93 -0.23 -0.41
C LYS A 29 -6.90 -1.21 -1.06
N ARG A 30 -7.03 -2.44 -0.53
CA ARG A 30 -7.99 -3.43 -1.05
C ARG A 30 -9.43 -2.91 -1.06
N ARG A 31 -9.83 -2.18 -0.02
CA ARG A 31 -11.18 -1.59 0.05
C ARG A 31 -11.40 -0.53 -1.03
N MET A 32 -10.40 0.29 -1.31
CA MET A 32 -10.46 1.30 -2.38
C MET A 32 -10.53 0.65 -3.76
N ASP A 33 -9.74 -0.40 -3.99
CA ASP A 33 -9.63 -1.06 -5.30
C ASP A 33 -10.82 -2.00 -5.59
N ALA A 34 -11.50 -2.53 -4.57
CA ALA A 34 -12.58 -3.50 -4.72
C ALA A 34 -13.76 -2.98 -5.56
N ARG A 35 -14.17 -1.72 -5.36
CA ARG A 35 -15.30 -1.11 -6.09
C ARG A 35 -15.02 -0.96 -7.59
N PRO A 36 -14.00 -0.19 -8.02
CA PRO A 36 -13.70 -0.08 -9.45
C PRO A 36 -13.35 -1.45 -10.06
N GLY A 37 -12.67 -2.33 -9.32
CA GLY A 37 -12.36 -3.68 -9.76
C GLY A 37 -13.62 -4.48 -10.14
N LEU A 38 -14.60 -4.60 -9.24
CA LEU A 38 -15.80 -5.40 -9.53
C LEU A 38 -16.64 -4.78 -10.67
N TRP A 39 -16.74 -3.45 -10.75
CA TRP A 39 -17.44 -2.78 -11.85
C TRP A 39 -16.81 -3.08 -13.22
N ILE A 40 -15.49 -3.00 -13.32
CA ILE A 40 -14.76 -3.34 -14.56
C ILE A 40 -14.95 -4.83 -14.90
N ALA A 41 -14.85 -5.72 -13.91
CA ALA A 41 -15.05 -7.16 -14.12
C ALA A 41 -16.46 -7.47 -14.63
N VAL A 42 -17.50 -6.85 -14.07
CA VAL A 42 -18.89 -7.03 -14.53
C VAL A 42 -19.09 -6.44 -15.93
N ALA A 43 -18.51 -5.29 -16.24
CA ALA A 43 -18.59 -4.71 -17.58
C ALA A 43 -17.95 -5.62 -18.65
N ILE A 44 -16.74 -6.13 -18.37
CA ILE A 44 -16.08 -7.12 -19.25
C ILE A 44 -16.94 -8.38 -19.37
N TYR A 45 -17.47 -8.89 -18.26
CA TYR A 45 -18.33 -10.06 -18.25
C TYR A 45 -19.60 -9.86 -19.09
N LEU A 46 -20.21 -8.67 -19.08
CA LEU A 46 -21.36 -8.34 -19.93
C LEU A 46 -20.97 -8.18 -21.41
N MET A 47 -19.74 -7.72 -21.72
CA MET A 47 -19.25 -7.59 -23.10
C MET A 47 -19.24 -8.93 -23.86
N PHE A 48 -19.03 -10.04 -23.14
CA PHE A 48 -19.12 -11.39 -23.71
C PHE A 48 -20.54 -11.77 -24.18
N SER A 49 -21.59 -11.00 -23.86
CA SER A 49 -22.93 -11.17 -24.45
C SER A 49 -22.90 -11.12 -25.98
N ALA A 50 -22.00 -10.32 -26.56
CA ALA A 50 -21.80 -10.29 -28.01
C ALA A 50 -21.28 -11.64 -28.54
N THR A 51 -20.39 -12.30 -27.80
CA THR A 51 -19.87 -13.62 -28.17
C THR A 51 -20.92 -14.72 -27.99
N ASP A 52 -21.81 -14.60 -26.99
CA ASP A 52 -22.91 -15.54 -26.80
C ASP A 52 -23.82 -15.57 -28.03
N LEU A 53 -24.17 -14.39 -28.57
CA LEU A 53 -25.01 -14.27 -29.78
C LEU A 53 -24.35 -14.85 -31.04
N LEU A 54 -23.02 -14.87 -31.11
CA LEU A 54 -22.28 -15.36 -32.27
C LEU A 54 -22.00 -16.87 -32.21
N LEU A 55 -21.66 -17.39 -31.02
CA LEU A 55 -21.18 -18.76 -30.85
C LEU A 55 -22.26 -19.73 -30.37
N ILE A 56 -23.21 -19.26 -29.56
CA ILE A 56 -24.27 -20.10 -28.97
C ILE A 56 -25.64 -19.41 -29.07
N PRO A 57 -26.08 -19.04 -30.30
CA PRO A 57 -27.28 -18.21 -30.50
C PRO A 57 -28.58 -18.85 -29.97
N ASP A 58 -28.64 -20.17 -29.90
CA ASP A 58 -29.78 -20.95 -29.42
C ASP A 58 -30.02 -20.80 -27.90
N VAL A 59 -28.95 -20.63 -27.12
CA VAL A 59 -29.01 -20.44 -25.66
C VAL A 59 -28.57 -19.04 -25.21
N ALA A 60 -28.22 -18.16 -26.14
CA ALA A 60 -27.67 -16.82 -25.86
C ALA A 60 -28.57 -15.97 -24.96
N LEU A 61 -29.90 -16.06 -25.13
CA LEU A 61 -30.81 -15.31 -24.25
C LEU A 61 -30.65 -15.74 -22.78
N TYR A 62 -30.56 -17.04 -22.53
CA TYR A 62 -30.41 -17.58 -21.18
C TYR A 62 -29.04 -17.22 -20.57
N THR A 63 -27.96 -17.29 -21.35
CA THR A 63 -26.62 -16.89 -20.87
C THR A 63 -26.59 -15.40 -20.55
N ILE A 64 -27.11 -14.54 -21.42
CA ILE A 64 -27.14 -13.09 -21.21
C ILE A 64 -27.97 -12.74 -19.97
N MET A 65 -29.16 -13.32 -19.81
CA MET A 65 -29.98 -13.11 -18.61
C MET A 65 -29.23 -13.54 -17.34
N ALA A 66 -28.57 -14.70 -17.35
CA ALA A 66 -27.76 -15.16 -16.23
C ALA A 66 -26.62 -14.19 -15.91
N ARG A 67 -25.94 -13.63 -16.93
CA ARG A 67 -24.88 -12.64 -16.74
C ARG A 67 -25.38 -11.39 -16.03
N PHE A 68 -26.53 -10.85 -16.47
CA PHE A 68 -27.14 -9.68 -15.84
C PHE A 68 -27.54 -9.95 -14.39
N VAL A 69 -28.19 -11.09 -14.13
CA VAL A 69 -28.61 -11.47 -12.76
C VAL A 69 -27.40 -11.57 -11.84
N VAL A 70 -26.35 -12.29 -12.25
CA VAL A 70 -25.15 -12.46 -11.44
C VAL A 70 -24.42 -11.12 -11.26
N GLY A 71 -24.21 -10.36 -12.34
CA GLY A 71 -23.50 -9.09 -12.31
C GLY A 71 -24.20 -8.05 -11.42
N VAL A 72 -25.52 -7.88 -11.55
CA VAL A 72 -26.30 -6.96 -10.72
C VAL A 72 -26.28 -7.41 -9.26
N THR A 73 -26.46 -8.71 -8.99
CA THR A 73 -26.42 -9.24 -7.62
C THR A 73 -25.05 -9.01 -6.98
N ALA A 74 -23.96 -9.26 -7.70
CA ALA A 74 -22.60 -9.01 -7.22
C ALA A 74 -22.35 -7.52 -6.91
N LEU A 75 -22.81 -6.61 -7.77
CA LEU A 75 -22.64 -5.17 -7.53
C LEU A 75 -23.49 -4.66 -6.36
N LEU A 76 -24.73 -5.11 -6.24
CA LEU A 76 -25.62 -4.73 -5.13
C LEU A 76 -25.10 -5.25 -3.79
N THR A 77 -24.62 -6.49 -3.74
CA THR A 77 -24.03 -7.07 -2.53
C THR A 77 -22.75 -6.34 -2.12
N LEU A 78 -21.86 -6.03 -3.07
CA LEU A 78 -20.65 -5.24 -2.81
C LEU A 78 -20.99 -3.84 -2.28
N GLU A 79 -21.90 -3.12 -2.95
CA GLU A 79 -22.30 -1.77 -2.55
C GLU A 79 -22.94 -1.77 -1.15
N ALA A 80 -23.76 -2.77 -0.82
CA ALA A 80 -24.33 -2.95 0.51
C ALA A 80 -23.24 -3.21 1.58
N GLN A 81 -22.24 -4.04 1.28
CA GLN A 81 -21.13 -4.32 2.18
C GLN A 81 -20.25 -3.10 2.42
N LEU A 82 -19.94 -2.34 1.36
CA LEU A 82 -19.16 -1.11 1.45
C LEU A 82 -19.85 -0.05 2.31
N ARG A 83 -21.18 0.11 2.16
CA ARG A 83 -21.99 1.03 2.98
C ARG A 83 -22.09 0.60 4.44
N ARG A 84 -22.15 -0.71 4.71
CA ARG A 84 -22.23 -1.26 6.08
C ARG A 84 -20.90 -1.33 6.81
N GLY A 85 -19.79 -0.93 6.19
CA GLY A 85 -18.51 -0.96 6.88
C GLY A 85 -17.91 -2.35 7.08
N VAL A 86 -18.35 -3.35 6.31
CA VAL A 86 -17.95 -4.75 6.52
C VAL A 86 -16.43 -4.93 6.35
N ALA A 87 -15.85 -5.85 7.11
CA ALA A 87 -14.44 -6.19 7.00
C ALA A 87 -14.05 -6.63 5.58
N THR A 88 -12.85 -6.26 5.14
CA THR A 88 -12.37 -6.49 3.77
C THR A 88 -12.28 -7.97 3.39
N GLU A 89 -12.17 -8.87 4.37
CA GLU A 89 -12.16 -10.31 4.11
C GLU A 89 -13.47 -10.80 3.49
N TRP A 90 -14.61 -10.26 3.91
CA TRP A 90 -15.91 -10.58 3.32
C TRP A 90 -16.09 -9.95 1.94
N ILE A 91 -15.48 -8.79 1.69
CA ILE A 91 -15.44 -8.17 0.37
C ILE A 91 -14.67 -9.08 -0.60
N ASP A 92 -13.49 -9.56 -0.20
CA ASP A 92 -12.67 -10.48 -0.99
C ASP A 92 -13.46 -11.77 -1.32
N VAL A 93 -14.15 -12.34 -0.32
CA VAL A 93 -15.02 -13.52 -0.51
C VAL A 93 -16.17 -13.24 -1.47
N THR A 94 -16.76 -12.05 -1.44
CA THR A 94 -17.87 -11.67 -2.33
C THR A 94 -17.41 -11.56 -3.78
N CYS A 95 -16.24 -10.97 -4.03
CA CYS A 95 -15.64 -10.93 -5.36
C CYS A 95 -15.28 -12.34 -5.86
N ALA A 96 -14.69 -13.19 -5.01
CA ALA A 96 -14.40 -14.58 -5.36
C ALA A 96 -15.67 -15.39 -5.69
N ALA A 97 -16.72 -15.21 -4.88
CA ALA A 97 -18.03 -15.82 -5.14
C ALA A 97 -18.64 -15.32 -6.45
N ALA A 98 -18.54 -14.01 -6.75
CA ALA A 98 -19.02 -13.43 -8.00
C ALA A 98 -18.32 -14.04 -9.23
N ILE A 99 -17.02 -14.34 -9.14
CA ILE A 99 -16.28 -15.05 -10.19
C ILE A 99 -16.86 -16.46 -10.40
N ILE A 100 -17.05 -17.22 -9.32
CA ILE A 100 -17.57 -18.60 -9.40
C ILE A 100 -19.01 -18.60 -9.93
N PHE A 101 -19.89 -17.75 -9.39
CA PHE A 101 -21.27 -17.66 -9.86
C PHE A 101 -21.36 -17.13 -11.28
N GLY A 102 -20.50 -16.19 -11.68
CA GLY A 102 -20.44 -15.70 -13.06
C GLY A 102 -20.01 -16.80 -14.02
N TYR A 103 -19.05 -17.61 -13.59
CA TYR A 103 -18.58 -18.77 -14.33
C TYR A 103 -19.68 -19.83 -14.48
N VAL A 104 -20.34 -20.23 -13.38
CA VAL A 104 -21.43 -21.22 -13.39
C VAL A 104 -22.65 -20.71 -14.18
N GLY A 105 -23.03 -19.45 -13.98
CA GLY A 105 -24.17 -18.83 -14.67
C GLY A 105 -23.95 -18.72 -16.18
N TRP A 106 -22.70 -18.58 -16.62
CA TRP A 106 -22.33 -18.65 -18.03
C TRP A 106 -22.29 -20.09 -18.55
N LEU A 107 -21.62 -20.99 -17.83
CA LEU A 107 -21.36 -22.35 -18.28
C LEU A 107 -22.62 -23.21 -18.34
N SER A 108 -23.54 -23.04 -17.38
CA SER A 108 -24.73 -23.89 -17.27
C SER A 108 -25.63 -23.83 -18.52
N PRO A 109 -26.03 -22.65 -19.03
CA PRO A 109 -26.79 -22.59 -20.27
C PRO A 109 -25.92 -22.87 -21.50
N ALA A 110 -24.64 -22.48 -21.49
CA ALA A 110 -23.73 -22.73 -22.62
C ALA A 110 -23.60 -24.24 -22.93
N VAL A 111 -23.48 -25.10 -21.91
CA VAL A 111 -23.40 -26.55 -22.09
C VAL A 111 -24.71 -27.15 -22.62
N MET A 112 -25.84 -26.46 -22.48
CA MET A 112 -27.13 -26.90 -23.04
C MET A 112 -27.25 -26.63 -24.55
N GLY A 113 -26.34 -25.85 -25.14
CA GLY A 113 -26.36 -25.52 -26.57
C GLY A 113 -26.32 -26.75 -27.47
N ALA A 114 -26.97 -26.65 -28.64
CA ALA A 114 -27.13 -27.73 -29.60
C ALA A 114 -25.80 -28.18 -30.21
N ASP A 115 -24.91 -27.23 -30.51
CA ASP A 115 -23.60 -27.49 -31.09
C ASP A 115 -22.51 -27.67 -30.01
N LYS A 116 -22.17 -28.93 -29.72
CA LYS A 116 -21.16 -29.28 -28.71
C LYS A 116 -19.73 -28.94 -29.12
N GLU A 117 -19.45 -28.84 -30.42
CA GLU A 117 -18.12 -28.48 -30.91
C GLU A 117 -17.87 -26.99 -30.68
N THR A 118 -18.82 -26.12 -31.06
CA THR A 118 -18.71 -24.69 -30.77
C THR A 118 -18.66 -24.39 -29.27
N VAL A 119 -19.44 -25.10 -28.45
CA VAL A 119 -19.37 -25.00 -26.99
C VAL A 119 -17.97 -25.35 -26.46
N SER A 120 -17.29 -26.34 -27.06
CA SER A 120 -15.93 -26.74 -26.64
C SER A 120 -14.91 -25.63 -26.87
N TYR A 121 -14.98 -24.93 -28.01
CA TYR A 121 -14.15 -23.74 -28.23
C TYR A 121 -14.49 -22.62 -27.27
N TYR A 122 -15.79 -22.44 -26.96
CA TYR A 122 -16.25 -21.42 -26.05
C TYR A 122 -15.78 -21.63 -24.60
N MET A 123 -15.64 -22.89 -24.16
CA MET A 123 -15.11 -23.25 -22.82
C MET A 123 -13.70 -22.71 -22.55
N VAL A 124 -12.90 -22.43 -23.59
CA VAL A 124 -11.56 -21.82 -23.44
C VAL A 124 -11.63 -20.48 -22.72
N PHE A 125 -12.68 -19.68 -22.97
CA PHE A 125 -12.90 -18.41 -22.26
C PHE A 125 -13.16 -18.59 -20.76
N GLY A 126 -13.50 -19.80 -20.31
CA GLY A 126 -13.59 -20.14 -18.90
C GLY A 126 -12.28 -19.89 -18.13
N THR A 127 -11.13 -19.95 -18.81
CA THR A 127 -9.83 -19.61 -18.21
C THR A 127 -9.70 -18.14 -17.85
N ILE A 128 -10.49 -17.24 -18.45
CA ILE A 128 -10.50 -15.81 -18.11
C ILE A 128 -10.96 -15.61 -16.67
N PHE A 129 -11.92 -16.39 -16.17
CA PHE A 129 -12.35 -16.32 -14.77
C PHE A 129 -11.23 -16.70 -13.81
N MET A 130 -10.40 -17.67 -14.20
CA MET A 130 -9.21 -18.06 -13.43
C MET A 130 -8.13 -16.98 -13.47
N ILE A 131 -7.95 -16.31 -14.61
CA ILE A 131 -7.09 -15.12 -14.72
C ILE A 131 -7.62 -14.00 -13.83
N SER A 132 -8.93 -13.75 -13.80
CA SER A 132 -9.54 -12.74 -12.95
C SER A 132 -9.30 -13.03 -11.47
N ALA A 133 -9.43 -14.28 -11.03
CA ALA A 133 -9.17 -14.68 -9.66
C ALA A 133 -7.71 -14.45 -9.24
N ASN A 134 -6.75 -14.75 -10.13
CA ASN A 134 -5.32 -14.71 -9.81
C ASN A 134 -4.62 -13.37 -10.04
N LEU A 135 -5.00 -12.65 -11.09
CA LEU A 135 -4.23 -11.50 -11.57
C LEU A 135 -4.99 -10.17 -11.47
N PHE A 136 -6.32 -10.22 -11.57
CA PHE A 136 -7.12 -9.00 -11.58
C PHE A 136 -7.49 -8.56 -10.16
N PHE A 137 -8.01 -9.48 -9.34
CA PHE A 137 -8.32 -9.19 -7.94
C PHE A 137 -7.12 -9.42 -7.02
N THR A 138 -6.95 -8.56 -6.02
CA THR A 138 -5.83 -8.59 -5.07
C THR A 138 -6.15 -9.43 -3.84
N PHE A 139 -6.65 -10.65 -4.06
CA PHE A 139 -7.02 -11.56 -2.99
C PHE A 139 -5.82 -12.01 -2.15
N LYS A 140 -6.11 -12.49 -0.93
CA LYS A 140 -5.16 -13.39 -0.24
C LYS A 140 -4.85 -14.56 -1.16
N PHE A 141 -3.58 -14.93 -1.26
CA PHE A 141 -3.12 -16.01 -2.14
C PHE A 141 -3.92 -17.31 -1.95
N SER A 142 -4.20 -17.69 -0.71
CA SER A 142 -5.00 -18.88 -0.38
C SER A 142 -6.40 -18.84 -1.00
N LEU A 143 -7.09 -17.70 -0.94
CA LEU A 143 -8.43 -17.54 -1.52
C LEU A 143 -8.40 -17.64 -3.04
N SER A 144 -7.37 -17.07 -3.67
CA SER A 144 -7.20 -17.17 -5.13
C SER A 144 -6.97 -18.59 -5.59
N ILE A 145 -6.12 -19.35 -4.88
CA ILE A 145 -5.88 -20.77 -5.18
C ILE A 145 -7.17 -21.57 -5.04
N VAL A 146 -7.90 -21.41 -3.94
CA VAL A 146 -9.18 -22.11 -3.74
C VAL A 146 -10.17 -21.80 -4.87
N THR A 147 -10.34 -20.52 -5.21
CA THR A 147 -11.24 -20.08 -6.28
C THR A 147 -10.84 -20.68 -7.63
N SER A 148 -9.54 -20.66 -7.94
CA SER A 148 -8.99 -21.19 -9.19
C SER A 148 -9.09 -22.70 -9.28
N SER A 149 -8.88 -23.41 -8.17
CA SER A 149 -9.05 -24.87 -8.09
C SER A 149 -10.51 -25.27 -8.28
N ILE A 150 -11.47 -24.49 -7.77
CA ILE A 150 -12.90 -24.72 -8.03
C ILE A 150 -13.20 -24.57 -9.53
N ILE A 151 -12.73 -23.49 -10.17
CA ILE A 151 -12.91 -23.26 -11.61
C ILE A 151 -12.27 -24.40 -12.42
N LEU A 152 -11.04 -24.80 -12.08
CA LEU A 152 -10.34 -25.90 -12.73
C LEU A 152 -11.11 -27.22 -12.61
N ALA A 153 -11.62 -27.54 -11.42
CA ALA A 153 -12.41 -28.74 -11.19
C ALA A 153 -13.67 -28.75 -12.07
N ILE A 154 -14.39 -27.62 -12.15
CA ILE A 154 -15.59 -27.52 -13.00
C ILE A 154 -15.20 -27.67 -14.48
N LEU A 155 -14.14 -27.02 -14.95
CA LEU A 155 -13.65 -27.16 -16.33
C LEU A 155 -13.34 -28.63 -16.67
N TYR A 156 -12.68 -29.35 -15.77
CA TYR A 156 -12.37 -30.77 -15.96
C TYR A 156 -13.63 -31.65 -16.00
N ILE A 157 -14.58 -31.40 -15.09
CA ILE A 157 -15.86 -32.11 -15.06
C ILE A 157 -16.59 -31.89 -16.39
N VAL A 158 -16.74 -30.65 -16.84
CA VAL A 158 -17.46 -30.36 -18.08
C VAL A 158 -16.73 -30.91 -19.31
N ASN A 159 -15.40 -30.76 -19.40
CA ASN A 159 -14.60 -31.33 -20.48
C ASN A 159 -14.72 -32.87 -20.56
N TYR A 160 -14.94 -33.55 -19.44
CA TYR A 160 -15.21 -34.98 -19.42
C TYR A 160 -16.56 -35.33 -20.06
N PHE A 161 -17.62 -34.58 -19.74
CA PHE A 161 -18.99 -34.84 -20.21
C PHE A 161 -19.26 -34.35 -21.63
N VAL A 162 -18.56 -33.34 -22.13
CA VAL A 162 -18.74 -32.86 -23.50
C VAL A 162 -18.27 -33.94 -24.49
N PRO A 163 -19.11 -34.34 -25.47
CA PRO A 163 -18.71 -35.31 -26.50
C PRO A 163 -17.62 -34.72 -27.39
N SER A 164 -16.40 -35.25 -27.25
CA SER A 164 -15.24 -34.84 -28.05
C SER A 164 -14.23 -36.00 -28.10
N THR A 165 -13.29 -35.93 -29.05
CA THR A 165 -12.25 -36.96 -29.15
C THR A 165 -11.34 -36.92 -27.92
N LEU A 166 -10.72 -38.07 -27.59
CA LEU A 166 -9.76 -38.15 -26.49
C LEU A 166 -8.64 -37.11 -26.65
N THR A 167 -8.17 -36.89 -27.88
CA THR A 167 -7.16 -35.88 -28.20
C THR A 167 -7.60 -34.49 -27.78
N TYR A 168 -8.83 -34.07 -28.10
CA TYR A 168 -9.35 -32.76 -27.68
C TYR A 168 -9.43 -32.62 -26.16
N LYS A 169 -9.91 -33.65 -25.46
CA LYS A 169 -9.99 -33.65 -23.99
C LYS A 169 -8.62 -33.49 -23.34
N MET A 170 -7.60 -34.17 -23.88
CA MET A 170 -6.22 -34.09 -23.41
C MET A 170 -5.60 -32.72 -23.67
N VAL A 171 -5.82 -32.14 -24.86
CA VAL A 171 -5.32 -30.81 -25.23
C VAL A 171 -5.91 -29.74 -24.33
N PHE A 172 -7.24 -29.68 -24.18
CA PHE A 172 -7.89 -28.69 -23.32
C PHE A 172 -7.59 -28.91 -21.84
N GLY A 173 -7.55 -30.17 -21.36
CA GLY A 173 -7.15 -30.48 -20.00
C GLY A 173 -5.75 -29.97 -19.68
N THR A 174 -4.78 -30.24 -20.56
CA THR A 174 -3.40 -29.73 -20.43
C THR A 174 -3.39 -28.20 -20.43
N PHE A 175 -4.13 -27.56 -21.34
CA PHE A 175 -4.26 -26.11 -21.38
C PHE A 175 -4.81 -25.53 -20.06
N TYR A 176 -5.85 -26.14 -19.47
CA TYR A 176 -6.40 -25.67 -18.19
C TYR A 176 -5.39 -25.80 -17.04
N ILE A 177 -4.66 -26.92 -16.96
CA ILE A 177 -3.58 -27.09 -15.96
C ILE A 177 -2.47 -26.06 -16.18
N SER A 178 -2.07 -25.81 -17.43
CA SER A 178 -1.07 -24.81 -17.77
C SER A 178 -1.51 -23.42 -17.35
N CYS A 179 -2.75 -23.02 -17.65
CA CYS A 179 -3.30 -21.74 -17.21
C CYS A 179 -3.38 -21.65 -15.68
N PHE A 180 -3.83 -22.71 -14.98
CA PHE A 180 -3.88 -22.73 -13.52
C PHE A 180 -2.50 -22.54 -12.92
N THR A 181 -1.52 -23.33 -13.38
CA THR A 181 -0.14 -23.30 -12.87
C THR A 181 0.52 -21.96 -13.14
N PHE A 182 0.40 -21.45 -14.37
CA PHE A 182 1.00 -20.18 -14.77
C PHE A 182 0.38 -19.00 -14.01
N THR A 183 -0.95 -18.90 -13.97
CA THR A 183 -1.63 -17.79 -13.29
C THR A 183 -1.41 -17.83 -11.77
N SER A 184 -1.39 -19.03 -11.17
CA SER A 184 -1.07 -19.21 -9.75
C SER A 184 0.37 -18.82 -9.43
N TYR A 185 1.33 -19.20 -10.28
CA TYR A 185 2.75 -18.81 -10.13
C TYR A 185 2.93 -17.29 -10.22
N VAL A 186 2.32 -16.66 -11.22
CA VAL A 186 2.38 -15.19 -11.37
C VAL A 186 1.75 -14.50 -10.16
N ASN A 187 0.60 -14.99 -9.66
CA ASN A 187 -0.02 -14.44 -8.46
C ASN A 187 0.86 -14.60 -7.21
N TRP A 188 1.50 -15.76 -7.05
CA TRP A 188 2.46 -15.98 -5.97
C TRP A 188 3.61 -14.99 -6.04
N LYS A 189 4.24 -14.85 -7.20
CA LYS A 189 5.33 -13.89 -7.44
C LYS A 189 4.90 -12.44 -7.18
N LEU A 190 3.72 -12.04 -7.63
CA LEU A 190 3.18 -10.69 -7.37
C LEU A 190 2.90 -10.44 -5.89
N ASN A 191 2.47 -11.46 -5.14
CA ASN A 191 2.30 -11.34 -3.68
C ASN A 191 3.63 -11.20 -2.95
N GLU A 192 4.65 -11.93 -3.38
CA GLU A 192 6.01 -11.81 -2.85
C GLU A 192 6.59 -10.42 -3.12
N GLU A 193 6.49 -9.92 -4.36
CA GLU A 193 6.96 -8.58 -4.73
C GLU A 193 6.23 -7.48 -3.96
N ARG A 194 4.91 -7.60 -3.76
CA ARG A 194 4.15 -6.65 -2.94
C ARG A 194 4.67 -6.58 -1.50
N TYR A 195 5.04 -7.72 -0.93
CA TYR A 195 5.60 -7.78 0.41
C TYR A 195 7.00 -7.15 0.46
N ASN A 196 7.85 -7.42 -0.54
CA ASN A 196 9.19 -6.82 -0.63
C ASN A 196 9.14 -5.30 -0.80
N VAL A 197 8.22 -4.78 -1.63
CA VAL A 197 8.01 -3.33 -1.79
C VAL A 197 7.58 -2.70 -0.48
N PHE A 198 6.71 -3.36 0.29
CA PHE A 198 6.31 -2.88 1.62
C PHE A 198 7.50 -2.83 2.58
N LEU A 199 8.36 -3.86 2.61
CA LEU A 199 9.56 -3.87 3.45
C LEU A 199 10.51 -2.74 3.09
N ASN A 200 10.78 -2.54 1.79
CA ASN A 200 11.65 -1.46 1.31
C ASN A 200 11.07 -0.07 1.65
N ALA A 201 9.75 0.10 1.55
CA ALA A 201 9.09 1.35 1.93
C ALA A 201 9.20 1.63 3.44
N LEU A 202 9.07 0.58 4.27
CA LEU A 202 9.24 0.69 5.72
C LEU A 202 10.68 1.05 6.08
N GLU A 203 11.66 0.40 5.46
CA GLU A 203 13.07 0.70 5.66
C GLU A 203 13.39 2.14 5.25
N ALA A 204 12.94 2.58 4.08
CA ALA A 204 13.12 3.95 3.60
C ALA A 204 12.51 4.98 4.57
N LYS A 205 11.35 4.68 5.16
CA LYS A 205 10.71 5.55 6.15
C LYS A 205 11.54 5.68 7.43
N ILE A 206 12.13 4.58 7.90
CA ILE A 206 13.03 4.58 9.07
C ILE A 206 14.29 5.38 8.77
N GLN A 207 14.94 5.12 7.63
CA GLN A 207 16.15 5.83 7.21
C GLN A 207 15.91 7.33 7.06
N HIS A 208 14.78 7.74 6.48
CA HIS A 208 14.40 9.15 6.37
C HIS A 208 14.25 9.81 7.74
N LYS A 209 13.62 9.12 8.70
CA LYS A 209 13.49 9.62 10.07
C LYS A 209 14.87 9.79 10.74
N GLU A 210 15.74 8.78 10.66
CA GLU A 210 17.11 8.87 11.19
C GLU A 210 17.91 10.01 10.55
N ALA A 211 17.79 10.20 9.23
CA ALA A 211 18.47 11.28 8.52
C ALA A 211 17.95 12.66 8.96
N THR A 212 16.65 12.80 9.17
CA THR A 212 16.03 14.04 9.65
C THR A 212 16.50 14.37 11.07
N GLU A 213 16.54 13.38 11.97
CA GLU A 213 17.02 13.55 13.35
C GLU A 213 18.50 13.93 13.38
N ARG A 214 19.35 13.28 12.57
CA ARG A 214 20.77 13.65 12.43
C ARG A 214 20.94 15.05 11.85
N GLY A 215 20.14 15.41 10.85
CA GLY A 215 20.13 16.76 10.26
C GLY A 215 19.80 17.82 11.30
N GLN A 216 18.77 17.58 12.12
CA GLN A 216 18.41 18.49 13.21
C GLN A 216 19.48 18.59 14.29
N ALA A 217 20.10 17.46 14.67
CA ALA A 217 21.19 17.45 15.64
C ALA A 217 22.42 18.24 15.14
N LEU A 218 22.79 18.08 13.87
CA LEU A 218 23.86 18.84 13.23
C LEU A 218 23.52 20.34 13.13
N LEU A 219 22.27 20.67 12.80
CA LEU A 219 21.81 22.05 12.78
C LEU A 219 21.92 22.69 14.17
N ASN A 220 21.49 22.00 15.22
CA ASN A 220 21.59 22.46 16.60
C ASN A 220 23.06 22.67 17.01
N LEU A 221 23.95 21.72 16.72
CA LEU A 221 25.39 21.84 16.99
C LEU A 221 26.03 23.01 16.22
N SER A 222 25.64 23.22 14.96
CA SER A 222 26.17 24.33 14.15
C SER A 222 25.62 25.70 14.54
N ARG A 223 24.48 25.76 15.24
CA ARG A 223 23.80 27.01 15.63
C ARG A 223 24.05 27.41 17.08
N THR A 224 24.67 26.57 17.89
CA THR A 224 24.86 26.80 19.32
C THR A 224 26.33 27.09 19.61
N ASP A 225 26.59 28.02 20.53
CA ASP A 225 27.92 28.28 21.09
C ASP A 225 28.25 27.19 22.12
N PRO A 226 29.36 26.45 21.98
CA PRO A 226 29.65 25.29 22.84
C PRO A 226 30.01 25.66 24.28
N LEU A 227 30.43 26.91 24.55
CA LEU A 227 30.75 27.35 25.90
C LEU A 227 29.48 27.75 26.67
N THR A 228 28.65 28.59 26.06
CA THR A 228 27.49 29.22 26.72
C THR A 228 26.17 28.49 26.49
N GLY A 229 26.07 27.64 25.47
CA GLY A 229 24.82 26.97 25.07
C GLY A 229 23.80 27.91 24.40
N LEU A 230 24.13 29.18 24.20
CA LEU A 230 23.30 30.16 23.49
C LEU A 230 23.42 29.99 21.97
N GLU A 231 22.49 30.57 21.21
CA GLU A 231 22.66 30.68 19.76
C GLU A 231 23.93 31.44 19.43
N ASN A 232 24.75 30.87 18.55
CA ASN A 232 25.99 31.50 18.12
C ASN A 232 25.72 32.64 17.12
N ARG A 233 26.77 33.40 16.80
CA ARG A 233 26.69 34.55 15.89
C ARG A 233 26.00 34.23 14.57
N ARG A 234 26.25 33.04 13.99
CA ARG A 234 25.64 32.65 12.71
C ARG A 234 24.11 32.51 12.84
N ALA A 235 23.64 31.90 13.91
CA ALA A 235 22.21 31.76 14.19
C ALA A 235 21.53 33.11 14.43
N ILE A 236 22.21 34.03 15.12
CA ILE A 236 21.75 35.41 15.34
C ILE A 236 21.65 36.16 14.00
N ASP A 237 22.68 36.08 13.15
CA ASP A 237 22.70 36.74 11.83
C ASP A 237 21.57 36.23 10.91
N GLU A 238 21.25 34.93 10.97
CA GLU A 238 20.11 34.35 10.25
C GLU A 238 18.78 34.90 10.77
N LYS A 239 18.54 34.88 12.08
CA LYS A 239 17.30 35.42 12.67
C LYS A 239 17.11 36.91 12.40
N LEU A 240 18.17 37.70 12.49
CA LEU A 240 18.10 39.14 12.20
C LEU A 240 17.71 39.40 10.74
N ARG A 241 18.19 38.59 9.79
CA ARG A 241 17.76 38.68 8.38
C ARG A 241 16.29 38.33 8.21
N ASP A 242 15.81 37.31 8.90
CA ASP A 242 14.40 36.90 8.85
C ASP A 242 13.49 38.00 9.41
N TYR A 243 13.81 38.54 10.60
CA TYR A 243 13.07 39.66 11.20
C TYR A 243 13.10 40.92 10.33
N TRP A 244 14.24 41.21 9.69
CA TRP A 244 14.35 42.33 8.76
C TRP A 244 13.44 42.16 7.54
N SER A 245 13.40 40.97 6.95
CA SER A 245 12.53 40.63 5.82
C SER A 245 11.04 40.71 6.21
N ASP A 246 10.69 40.24 7.40
CA ASP A 246 9.31 40.30 7.89
C ASP A 246 8.87 41.72 8.21
N TRP A 247 9.74 42.55 8.78
CA TRP A 247 9.50 43.98 8.94
C TRP A 247 9.23 44.66 7.60
N GLN A 248 10.02 44.37 6.56
CA GLN A 248 9.83 44.93 5.22
C GLN A 248 8.50 44.51 4.59
N ARG A 249 8.04 43.27 4.84
CA ARG A 249 6.81 42.73 4.24
C ARG A 249 5.54 43.10 5.00
N HIS A 250 5.60 43.12 6.33
CA HIS A 250 4.41 43.18 7.19
C HIS A 250 4.39 44.40 8.12
N GLY A 251 5.48 45.18 8.19
CA GLY A 251 5.58 46.36 9.06
C GLY A 251 5.75 46.04 10.55
N SER A 252 5.96 44.77 10.92
CA SER A 252 6.24 44.36 12.30
C SER A 252 7.65 44.81 12.70
N GLY A 253 7.75 45.88 13.51
CA GLY A 253 9.04 46.34 14.03
C GLY A 253 9.69 45.32 14.97
N PHE A 254 11.02 45.31 15.02
CA PHE A 254 11.80 44.49 15.94
C PHE A 254 12.90 45.32 16.62
N VAL A 255 13.40 44.85 17.76
CA VAL A 255 14.48 45.49 18.52
C VAL A 255 15.62 44.48 18.68
N ALA A 256 16.86 44.94 18.52
CA ALA A 256 18.07 44.16 18.80
C ALA A 256 18.88 44.87 19.90
N ILE A 257 19.39 44.10 20.85
CA ILE A 257 20.21 44.61 21.97
C ILE A 257 21.57 43.93 21.87
N LEU A 258 22.65 44.72 21.88
CA LEU A 258 24.02 44.24 21.97
C LEU A 258 24.51 44.41 23.40
N ILE A 259 25.01 43.33 24.00
CA ILE A 259 25.44 43.27 25.41
C ILE A 259 26.91 42.87 25.44
N ASP A 260 27.71 43.54 26.26
CA ASP A 260 29.11 43.22 26.53
C ASP A 260 29.37 43.15 28.04
N VAL A 261 30.35 42.36 28.47
CA VAL A 261 30.72 42.22 29.88
C VAL A 261 31.82 43.22 30.21
N ASP A 262 31.49 44.21 31.03
CA ASP A 262 32.43 45.26 31.41
C ASP A 262 33.68 44.70 32.11
N PHE A 263 34.86 45.22 31.73
CA PHE A 263 36.15 44.86 32.29
C PHE A 263 36.51 43.36 32.24
N PHE A 264 35.90 42.57 31.35
CA PHE A 264 36.09 41.11 31.28
C PHE A 264 37.56 40.69 31.12
N LYS A 265 38.36 41.45 30.36
CA LYS A 265 39.81 41.19 30.22
C LYS A 265 40.55 41.25 31.57
N ARG A 266 40.27 42.25 32.41
CA ARG A 266 40.90 42.38 33.74
C ARG A 266 40.48 41.23 34.66
N PHE A 267 39.24 40.77 34.53
CA PHE A 267 38.75 39.60 35.26
C PHE A 267 39.52 38.34 34.85
N ASN A 268 39.66 38.07 33.53
CA ASN A 268 40.44 36.95 33.00
C ASN A 268 41.91 37.00 33.42
N ASP A 269 42.54 38.18 33.36
CA ASP A 269 43.95 38.35 33.70
C ASP A 269 44.21 38.07 35.20
N TYR A 270 43.23 38.30 36.07
CA TYR A 270 43.34 38.09 37.52
C TYR A 270 42.93 36.69 37.98
N TYR A 271 41.80 36.16 37.49
CA TYR A 271 41.23 34.88 37.92
C TYR A 271 41.57 33.70 37.00
N GLY A 272 42.16 33.98 35.83
CA GLY A 272 42.46 32.98 34.80
C GLY A 272 41.28 32.69 33.88
N HIS A 273 41.58 32.12 32.72
CA HIS A 273 40.60 31.86 31.66
C HIS A 273 39.46 30.93 32.06
N GLN A 274 39.71 29.94 32.93
CA GLN A 274 38.65 29.00 33.36
C GLN A 274 37.55 29.71 34.17
N GLU A 275 37.91 30.62 35.07
CA GLU A 275 36.91 31.41 35.80
C GLU A 275 36.23 32.43 34.89
N GLY A 276 36.94 32.92 33.87
CA GLY A 276 36.37 33.70 32.77
C GLY A 276 35.25 32.97 32.02
N ASP A 277 35.52 31.75 31.58
CA ASP A 277 34.56 30.88 30.91
C ASP A 277 33.33 30.61 31.79
N ARG A 278 33.56 30.37 33.09
CA ARG A 278 32.48 30.21 34.07
C ARG A 278 31.63 31.48 34.22
N CYS A 279 32.26 32.65 34.23
CA CYS A 279 31.57 33.93 34.25
C CYS A 279 30.64 34.09 33.03
N LEU A 280 31.14 33.79 31.83
CA LEU A 280 30.33 33.83 30.60
C LEU A 280 29.14 32.87 30.62
N ILE A 281 29.32 31.65 31.14
CA ILE A 281 28.22 30.67 31.31
C ILE A 281 27.14 31.23 32.25
N LEU A 282 27.53 31.85 33.37
CA LEU A 282 26.58 32.40 34.34
C LEU A 282 25.79 33.57 33.75
N VAL A 283 26.45 34.47 33.04
CA VAL A 283 25.79 35.59 32.34
C VAL A 283 24.83 35.07 31.27
N ALA A 284 25.26 34.10 30.47
CA ALA A 284 24.45 33.49 29.43
C ALA A 284 23.17 32.84 29.99
N ASN A 285 23.27 32.09 31.08
CA ASN A 285 22.12 31.49 31.75
C ASN A 285 21.17 32.54 32.31
N ALA A 286 21.69 33.59 32.96
CA ALA A 286 20.87 34.67 33.49
C ALA A 286 20.08 35.39 32.37
N LEU A 287 20.71 35.63 31.22
CA LEU A 287 20.04 36.21 30.05
C LEU A 287 18.97 35.27 29.47
N ALA A 288 19.27 33.98 29.36
CA ALA A 288 18.33 32.99 28.82
C ALA A 288 17.08 32.84 29.70
N ASP A 289 17.25 32.85 31.03
CA ASP A 289 16.14 32.73 31.99
C ASP A 289 15.21 33.95 31.95
N MET A 290 15.75 35.16 31.71
CA MET A 290 14.93 36.37 31.55
C MET A 290 14.07 36.36 30.28
N ILE A 291 14.48 35.65 29.23
CA ILE A 291 13.80 35.64 27.92
C ILE A 291 12.72 34.53 27.84
N LYS A 292 12.80 33.49 28.68
CA LYS A 292 11.84 32.37 28.69
C LYS A 292 10.55 32.62 29.47
N GLN A 293 10.39 33.76 30.15
CA GLN A 293 9.16 34.18 30.84
C GLN A 293 8.19 34.90 29.90
#